data_AF-A0A523A701-F1
#
_entry.id   AF-A0A523A701-F1
#
_cell.length_a   1.000
_cell.length_b   1.000
_cell.length_c   1.000
_cell.angle_alpha   90.00
_cell.angle_beta   90.00
_cell.angle_gamma   90.00
#
_symmetry.space_group_name_H-M   'P 1'
#
loop_
_entity.id
_entity.type
_entity.pdbx_description
1 polymer ?
#
loop_
_entity_poly.entity_id
_entity_poly.type
_entity_poly.pdbx_seq_one_letter_code
_entity_poly.pdbx_strand_id
1 'polypeptide(L)' 'MIEVEVRGDVEHALRILKKKLQLDGMKKEMKRREFYEKPSAKRRRKTAESHRKQRKLMFRKERD' A
#
# COMPACT_ATOMS: atom_id res chain seq x y z
N MET A 1 -0.41 12.70 6.48
CA MET A 1 -0.81 13.68 5.46
C MET A 1 0.25 13.61 4.36
N ILE A 2 -0.12 13.34 3.11
CA ILE A 2 0.87 13.22 2.02
C ILE A 2 1.07 14.60 1.42
N GLU A 3 2.29 15.12 1.53
CA GLU A 3 2.69 16.41 0.97
C GLU A 3 3.78 16.22 -0.10
N VAL A 4 3.68 17.01 -1.16
CA VAL A 4 4.67 17.08 -2.24
C VAL A 4 4.92 18.54 -2.55
N GLU A 5 6.14 18.99 -2.29
CA GLU A 5 6.64 20.29 -2.70
C GLU A 5 6.92 20.27 -4.21
N VAL A 6 6.40 21.27 -4.94
CA VAL A 6 6.63 21.40 -6.39
C VAL A 6 7.85 22.27 -6.59
N ARG A 7 8.93 21.72 -7.18
CA ARG A 7 10.10 22.48 -7.60
C ARG A 7 10.22 22.44 -9.12
N GLY A 8 9.84 23.53 -9.77
CA GLY A 8 9.84 23.64 -11.23
C GLY A 8 8.63 22.95 -11.86
N ASP A 9 8.81 21.74 -12.37
CA ASP A 9 7.80 21.05 -13.19
C ASP A 9 6.71 20.36 -12.35
N VAL A 10 5.46 20.76 -12.63
CA VAL A 10 4.24 20.26 -11.99
C VAL A 10 3.99 18.78 -12.34
N GLU A 11 4.29 18.36 -13.58
CA GLU A 11 4.04 16.98 -14.02
C GLU A 11 4.92 15.99 -13.24
N HIS A 12 6.16 16.38 -12.96
CA HIS A 12 7.05 15.61 -12.12
C HIS A 12 6.53 15.46 -10.68
N ALA A 13 6.02 16.54 -10.09
CA ALA A 13 5.43 16.52 -8.76
C ALA A 13 4.20 15.61 -8.69
N LEU A 14 3.33 15.63 -9.71
CA LEU A 14 2.18 14.72 -9.81
C LEU A 14 2.60 13.25 -9.85
N ARG A 15 3.68 12.93 -10.58
CA ARG A 15 4.22 11.57 -10.63
C ARG A 15 4.76 11.11 -9.28
N ILE A 16 5.46 11.99 -8.55
CA ILE A 16 5.93 11.73 -7.18
C ILE A 16 4.75 11.51 -6.25
N LEU A 17 3.74 12.37 -6.30
CA LEU A 17 2.53 12.27 -5.49
C LEU A 17 1.82 10.95 -5.72
N LYS A 18 1.63 10.55 -6.99
CA LYS A 18 1.04 9.27 -7.36
C LYS A 18 1.83 8.09 -6.78
N LYS A 19 3.16 8.14 -6.83
CA LYS A 19 4.03 7.10 -6.26
C LYS A 19 3.93 7.04 -4.73
N LYS A 20 3.93 8.19 -4.05
CA LYS A 20 3.72 8.28 -2.59
C LYS A 20 2.34 7.72 -2.18
N LEU A 21 1.28 8.08 -2.89
CA LEU A 21 -0.09 7.55 -2.67
C LEU A 21 -0.18 6.04 -2.84
N GLN A 22 0.55 5.48 -3.82
CA GLN A 22 0.60 4.04 -4.05
C GLN A 22 1.36 3.31 -2.94
N LEU A 23 2.47 3.87 -2.46
CA LEU A 23 3.28 3.30 -1.38
C LEU A 23 2.52 3.30 -0.04
N ASP A 24 1.82 4.38 0.26
CA ASP A 24 1.03 4.52 1.50
C ASP A 24 -0.17 3.57 1.52
N GLY A 25 -0.59 3.06 0.36
CA GLY A 25 -1.65 2.06 0.27
C GLY A 25 -3.05 2.61 0.52
N MET A 26 -3.22 3.94 0.56
CA MET A 26 -4.49 4.62 0.80
C MET A 26 -5.61 4.13 -0.12
N LYS A 27 -5.33 3.89 -1.41
CA LYS A 27 -6.33 3.35 -2.35
C LYS A 27 -6.85 1.97 -1.93
N LYS A 28 -5.98 1.13 -1.36
CA LYS A 28 -6.34 -0.20 -0.86
C LYS A 28 -7.12 -0.09 0.44
N GLU A 29 -6.76 0.86 1.30
CA GLU A 29 -7.45 1.18 2.54
C GLU A 29 -8.89 1.69 2.27
N MET A 30 -9.05 2.61 1.32
CA MET A 30 -10.36 3.13 0.91
C MET A 30 -11.29 2.01 0.46
N LYS A 31 -10.85 1.17 -0.48
CA LYS A 31 -11.63 0.00 -0.94
C LYS A 31 -12.04 -0.96 0.17
N ARG A 32 -11.20 -1.12 1.21
CA ARG A 32 -11.52 -1.99 2.35
C ARG A 32 -12.56 -1.38 3.28
N ARG A 33 -12.69 -0.06 3.30
CA ARG A 33 -13.62 0.69 4.16
C ARG A 33 -14.94 1.02 3.46
N GLU A 34 -15.06 0.78 2.15
CA GLU A 34 -16.30 0.98 1.39
C GLU A 34 -17.47 0.16 1.95
N PHE A 35 -17.20 -1.04 2.48
CA PHE A 35 -18.22 -1.93 3.02
C PHE A 35 -17.81 -2.51 4.37
N TYR A 36 -18.79 -2.90 5.19
CA TYR A 36 -18.53 -3.57 6.46
C TYR A 36 -17.88 -4.94 6.24
N GLU A 37 -16.72 -5.15 6.87
CA GLU A 37 -16.04 -6.44 6.92
C GLU A 37 -16.24 -7.08 8.30
N LYS A 38 -16.87 -8.26 8.34
CA LYS A 38 -17.05 -9.03 9.59
C LYS A 38 -15.69 -9.27 10.29
N PRO A 39 -15.60 -9.21 11.63
CA PRO A 39 -14.34 -9.39 12.35
C PRO A 39 -13.59 -10.69 12.05
N SER A 40 -14.30 -11.78 11.75
CA SER A 40 -13.68 -13.05 11.33
C SER A 40 -13.04 -12.96 9.95
N ALA A 41 -13.68 -12.29 8.99
CA ALA A 41 -13.13 -12.06 7.65
C ALA A 41 -11.89 -11.17 7.72
N LYS A 42 -11.94 -10.09 8.52
CA LYS A 42 -10.80 -9.21 8.79
C LYS A 42 -9.60 -9.96 9.36
N ARG A 43 -9.84 -10.87 10.32
CA ARG A 43 -8.79 -11.73 10.91
C ARG A 43 -8.15 -12.64 9.86
N ARG A 44 -8.96 -13.33 9.05
CA ARG A 44 -8.49 -14.22 7.97
C ARG A 44 -7.68 -13.48 6.91
N ARG A 45 -8.10 -12.27 6.55
CA ARG A 45 -7.37 -11.41 5.61
C ARG A 45 -6.03 -10.98 6.18
N LYS A 46 -5.97 -10.55 7.45
CA LYS A 46 -4.73 -10.09 8.10
C LYS A 46 -3.69 -11.21 8.16
N THR A 47 -4.10 -12.44 8.50
CA THR A 47 -3.18 -13.59 8.51
C THR A 47 -2.69 -13.93 7.10
N ALA A 48 -3.58 -13.99 6.11
CA ALA A 48 -3.20 -14.24 4.71
C ALA A 48 -2.24 -13.18 4.16
N GLU A 49 -2.46 -11.89 4.46
CA GLU A 49 -1.57 -10.80 4.05
C GLU A 49 -0.20 -10.88 4.73
N SER A 50 -0.16 -11.28 6.02
CA SER A 50 1.09 -11.51 6.74
C SER A 50 1.91 -12.63 6.08
N HIS A 51 1.30 -13.80 5.83
CA HIS A 51 1.99 -14.91 5.16
C HIS A 51 2.46 -14.51 3.76
N ARG A 52 1.65 -13.77 2.99
CA ARG A 52 2.08 -13.28 1.66
C ARG A 52 3.27 -12.33 1.77
N LYS A 53 3.30 -11.44 2.76
CA LYS A 53 4.41 -10.52 3.00
C LYS A 53 5.69 -11.29 3.38
N GLN A 54 5.58 -12.28 4.27
CA GLN A 54 6.70 -13.14 4.66
C GLN A 54 7.27 -13.91 3.46
N ARG A 55 6.42 -14.56 2.65
CA ARG A 55 6.88 -15.25 1.43
C ARG A 55 7.63 -14.33 0.47
N LYS A 56 7.12 -13.11 0.26
CA LYS A 56 7.80 -12.11 -0.59
C LYS A 56 9.15 -11.67 -0.02
N LEU A 57 9.28 -11.60 1.31
CA LEU A 57 10.52 -11.24 1.98
C LEU A 57 11.57 -12.34 1.85
N MET A 58 11.18 -13.60 2.05
CA MET A 58 12.06 -14.76 1.87
C MET A 58 12.57 -14.85 0.43
N PHE A 59 11.67 -14.74 -0.56
CA PHE A 59 12.06 -14.75 -1.97
C PHE A 59 13.00 -13.61 -2.37
N ARG A 60 12.92 -12.46 -1.71
CA ARG A 60 13.89 -11.37 -1.93
C ARG A 60 15.24 -11.71 -1.33
N LYS A 61 15.27 -12.24 -0.11
CA LYS A 61 16.52 -12.67 0.57
C LYS A 61 17.24 -13.80 -0.17
N GLU A 62 16.51 -14.71 -0.82
CA GLU A 62 17.09 -15.80 -1.60
C GLU A 62 17.70 -15.33 -2.93
N ARG A 63 17.35 -14.12 -3.39
CA ARG A 63 17.82 -13.54 -4.65
C ARG A 63 18.95 -12.53 -4.48
N ASP A 64 19.14 -12.04 -3.27
CA ASP A 64 20.27 -11.19 -2.86
C ASP A 64 21.48 -12.09 -2.53
#